data_AF-W9HSM1-F1
#
_entry.id   AF-W9HSM1-F1
#
_cell.length_a   1.000
_cell.length_b   1.000
_cell.length_c   1.000
_cell.angle_alpha   90.00
_cell.angle_beta   90.00
_cell.angle_gamma   90.00
#
_symmetry.space_group_name_H-M   'P 1'
#
loop_
_entity.id
_entity.type
_entity.pdbx_description
1 polymer ?
#
loop_
_entity_poly.entity_id
_entity_poly.type
_entity_poly.pdbx_seq_one_letter_code
_entity_poly.pdbx_strand_id
1 'polypeptide(L)'
;MDVPLADGEDYDSGSETSSVFERGERLNWECWSETHKINCPEPLEDARYPLDASHFQSKEFFNKVSQIQVIVKMANINLTPEKPTYDGGSWHVEGQLNEHICATALFYYDSDNITESSLSFRTQADRNNLRDRFSYSQGDHDVIEAIFAIKAKGDKMQNLGSAMTREGRALFFPNIYQHRVEPFELADQTRPGYRKIVALFLVDPVVPIISTGNVPPQQKHWWKDKLREAESLNSLPSEIRDTITQKVDYPYEIDEARRIREDLVSERKVVNSDSLRQQAQSWNFCEH
;
A
#
# COMPACT_ATOMS: atom_id res chain seq x y z
N MET A 1 83.31 -17.78 -24.77
CA MET A 1 82.74 -16.53 -25.29
C MET A 1 81.33 -16.48 -24.79
N ASP A 2 81.13 -15.65 -23.78
CA ASP A 2 79.86 -15.35 -23.13
C ASP A 2 78.86 -14.73 -24.10
N VAL A 3 77.59 -15.14 -23.99
CA VAL A 3 76.45 -14.40 -24.53
C VAL A 3 75.39 -14.37 -23.42
N PRO A 4 74.79 -13.21 -23.10
CA PRO A 4 74.11 -12.99 -21.83
C PRO A 4 72.66 -13.50 -21.83
N LEU A 5 72.20 -13.87 -20.63
CA LEU A 5 70.79 -13.95 -20.26
C LEU A 5 70.19 -12.54 -20.37
N ALA A 6 69.15 -12.40 -21.18
CA ALA A 6 68.31 -11.21 -21.19
C ALA A 6 67.13 -11.43 -20.24
N ASP A 7 66.98 -10.47 -19.35
CA ASP A 7 66.08 -10.44 -18.20
C ASP A 7 64.60 -10.42 -18.57
N GLY A 8 63.79 -10.79 -17.56
CA GLY A 8 62.36 -11.02 -17.61
C GLY A 8 61.55 -9.93 -18.29
N GLU A 9 60.72 -10.35 -19.24
CA GLU A 9 59.45 -9.70 -19.49
C GLU A 9 58.42 -10.33 -18.54
N ASP A 10 58.00 -9.55 -17.55
CA ASP A 10 56.84 -9.83 -16.72
C ASP A 10 55.63 -9.99 -17.63
N TYR A 11 55.11 -11.22 -17.72
CA TYR A 11 53.78 -11.49 -18.27
C TYR A 11 52.74 -10.85 -17.36
N ASP A 12 52.34 -9.61 -17.66
CA ASP A 12 51.12 -9.00 -17.12
C ASP A 12 49.90 -9.70 -17.75
N SER A 13 49.59 -10.90 -17.25
CA SER A 13 48.45 -11.72 -17.72
C SER A 13 47.15 -11.47 -16.95
N GLY A 14 47.06 -10.37 -16.19
CA GLY A 14 45.99 -10.16 -15.22
C GLY A 14 44.74 -9.43 -15.73
N SER A 15 44.84 -8.57 -16.76
CA SER A 15 43.71 -7.69 -17.14
C SER A 15 43.02 -8.08 -18.45
N GLU A 16 43.77 -8.49 -19.48
CA GLU A 16 43.17 -8.86 -20.78
C GLU A 16 42.44 -10.20 -20.72
N THR A 17 42.97 -11.17 -19.96
CA THR A 17 42.37 -12.49 -19.78
C THR A 17 41.01 -12.42 -19.07
N SER A 18 40.85 -11.52 -18.08
CA SER A 18 39.58 -11.27 -17.40
C SER A 18 38.54 -10.72 -18.38
N SER A 19 38.92 -9.74 -19.21
CA SER A 19 37.98 -9.10 -20.14
C SER A 19 37.51 -10.04 -21.27
N VAL A 20 38.39 -10.93 -21.75
CA VAL A 20 38.07 -11.93 -22.77
C VAL A 20 37.22 -13.05 -22.16
N PHE A 21 37.50 -13.45 -20.92
CA PHE A 21 36.71 -14.43 -20.18
C PHE A 21 35.31 -13.90 -19.87
N GLU A 22 35.19 -12.66 -19.38
CA GLU A 22 33.91 -11.97 -19.13
C GLU A 22 33.10 -11.80 -20.43
N ARG A 23 33.76 -11.47 -21.55
CA ARG A 23 33.10 -11.38 -22.85
C ARG A 23 32.62 -12.74 -23.36
N GLY A 24 33.40 -13.79 -23.13
CA GLY A 24 33.05 -15.18 -23.46
C GLY A 24 31.86 -15.68 -22.65
N GLU A 25 31.88 -15.44 -21.33
CA GLU A 25 30.76 -15.70 -20.42
C GLU A 25 29.49 -14.97 -20.86
N ARG A 26 29.61 -13.68 -21.23
CA ARG A 26 28.48 -12.89 -21.72
C ARG A 26 27.89 -13.44 -23.02
N LEU A 27 28.74 -13.78 -24.00
CA LEU A 27 28.29 -14.34 -25.28
C LEU A 27 27.67 -15.74 -25.11
N ASN A 28 28.21 -16.55 -24.20
CA ASN A 28 27.63 -17.85 -23.85
C ASN A 28 26.27 -17.68 -23.16
N TRP A 29 26.13 -16.70 -22.25
CA TRP A 29 24.86 -16.38 -21.61
C TRP A 29 23.82 -15.84 -22.59
N GLU A 30 24.22 -14.94 -23.51
CA GLU A 30 23.38 -14.44 -24.59
C GLU A 30 22.88 -15.59 -25.47
N CYS A 31 23.78 -16.47 -25.92
CA CYS A 31 23.43 -17.66 -26.71
C CYS A 31 22.50 -18.61 -25.95
N TRP A 32 22.79 -18.90 -24.68
CA TRP A 32 21.95 -19.75 -23.83
C TRP A 32 20.55 -19.15 -23.67
N SER A 33 20.44 -17.86 -23.37
CA SER A 33 19.16 -17.16 -23.21
C SER A 33 18.33 -17.12 -24.51
N GLU A 34 18.99 -16.95 -25.65
CA GLU A 34 18.32 -16.96 -26.96
C GLU A 34 17.80 -18.36 -27.35
N THR A 35 18.55 -19.40 -26.99
CA THR A 35 18.25 -20.80 -27.35
C THR A 35 17.37 -21.53 -26.34
N HIS A 36 17.36 -21.09 -25.07
CA HIS A 36 16.63 -21.70 -23.95
C HIS A 36 15.61 -20.72 -23.38
N LYS A 37 14.74 -20.18 -24.23
CA LYS A 37 13.64 -19.34 -23.77
C LYS A 37 12.78 -20.10 -22.76
N ILE A 38 12.45 -19.43 -21.66
CA ILE A 38 11.55 -19.97 -20.65
C ILE A 38 10.20 -20.21 -21.31
N ASN A 39 9.79 -21.47 -21.37
CA ASN A 39 8.45 -21.83 -21.80
C ASN A 39 7.49 -21.56 -20.64
N CYS A 40 7.02 -20.32 -20.52
CA CYS A 40 5.93 -20.00 -19.63
C CYS A 40 4.70 -20.78 -20.11
N PRO A 41 4.07 -21.61 -19.26
CA PRO A 41 2.82 -22.24 -19.65
C PRO A 41 1.83 -21.13 -20.00
N GLU A 42 1.23 -21.22 -21.18
CA GLU A 42 0.07 -20.39 -21.48
C GLU A 42 -0.95 -20.61 -20.36
N PRO A 43 -1.59 -19.56 -19.82
CA PRO A 43 -2.68 -19.76 -18.88
C PRO A 43 -3.67 -20.69 -19.58
N LEU A 44 -3.99 -21.83 -18.94
CA LEU A 44 -4.91 -22.80 -19.53
C LEU A 44 -6.14 -22.04 -20.02
N GLU A 45 -6.61 -22.28 -21.25
CA GLU A 45 -7.84 -21.62 -21.76
C GLU A 45 -9.02 -21.85 -20.81
N ASP A 46 -8.97 -22.96 -20.06
CA ASP A 46 -9.90 -23.37 -19.02
C ASP A 46 -9.43 -23.08 -17.59
N ALA A 47 -8.42 -22.20 -17.41
CA ALA A 47 -7.95 -21.75 -16.10
C ALA A 47 -9.06 -20.99 -15.40
N ARG A 48 -10.00 -21.73 -14.82
CA ARG A 48 -10.89 -21.20 -13.80
C ARG A 48 -9.97 -20.76 -12.68
N TYR A 49 -9.99 -19.47 -12.36
CA TYR A 49 -9.46 -19.02 -11.08
C TYR A 49 -10.02 -20.00 -10.03
N PRO A 50 -9.17 -20.60 -9.18
CA PRO A 50 -9.60 -21.65 -8.25
C PRO A 50 -10.57 -21.12 -7.17
N LEU A 51 -10.98 -19.87 -7.29
CA LEU A 51 -11.93 -19.18 -6.44
C LEU A 51 -13.19 -18.93 -7.27
N ASP A 52 -14.32 -19.38 -6.73
CA ASP A 52 -15.65 -19.11 -7.25
C ASP A 52 -16.49 -18.56 -6.09
N ALA A 53 -17.70 -18.08 -6.36
CA ALA A 53 -18.56 -17.53 -5.33
C ALA A 53 -18.88 -18.52 -4.19
N SER A 54 -18.78 -19.83 -4.44
CA SER A 54 -19.02 -20.88 -3.44
C SER A 54 -17.84 -21.09 -2.48
N HIS A 55 -16.62 -20.74 -2.90
CA HIS A 55 -15.43 -20.70 -2.04
C HIS A 55 -15.47 -19.57 -1.00
N PHE A 56 -16.33 -18.56 -1.19
CA PHE A 56 -16.49 -17.46 -0.24
C PHE A 56 -17.70 -17.70 0.66
N GLN A 57 -17.45 -17.93 1.95
CA GLN A 57 -18.48 -18.15 2.95
C GLN A 57 -19.19 -16.82 3.32
N SER A 58 -20.10 -16.36 2.46
CA SER A 58 -20.83 -15.10 2.64
C SER A 58 -21.82 -15.10 3.81
N LYS A 59 -22.33 -16.27 4.20
CA LYS A 59 -23.45 -16.39 5.15
C LYS A 59 -23.02 -16.49 6.61
N GLU A 60 -21.86 -17.05 6.93
CA GLU A 60 -21.53 -17.30 8.35
C GLU A 60 -20.73 -16.19 9.02
N PHE A 61 -19.94 -15.44 8.25
CA PHE A 61 -19.01 -14.45 8.82
C PHE A 61 -19.75 -13.39 9.65
N PHE A 62 -20.86 -12.86 9.14
CA PHE A 62 -21.67 -11.87 9.84
C PHE A 62 -22.74 -12.46 10.77
N ASN A 63 -23.11 -13.73 10.61
CA ASN A 63 -24.15 -14.36 11.45
C ASN A 63 -23.66 -14.71 12.86
N LYS A 64 -22.34 -14.78 13.07
CA LYS A 64 -21.73 -15.08 14.37
C LYS A 64 -21.43 -13.84 15.21
N VAL A 65 -21.74 -12.65 14.69
CA VAL A 65 -21.39 -11.38 15.33
C VAL A 65 -22.64 -10.52 15.54
N SER A 66 -22.72 -9.89 16.71
CA SER A 66 -23.86 -9.05 17.10
C SER A 66 -23.79 -7.63 16.54
N GLN A 67 -22.61 -7.20 16.08
CA GLN A 67 -22.37 -5.85 15.61
C GLN A 67 -21.29 -5.85 14.52
N ILE A 68 -21.49 -5.01 13.51
CA ILE A 68 -20.50 -4.70 12.47
C ILE A 68 -20.08 -3.24 12.66
N GLN A 69 -18.77 -3.00 12.64
CA GLN A 69 -18.20 -1.67 12.76
C GLN A 69 -17.49 -1.29 11.45
N VAL A 70 -17.70 -0.04 11.04
CA VAL A 70 -17.10 0.52 9.83
C VAL A 70 -16.50 1.87 10.16
N ILE A 71 -15.27 2.11 9.73
CA ILE A 71 -14.65 3.43 9.74
C ILE A 71 -14.91 4.08 8.38
N VAL A 72 -15.46 5.29 8.40
CA VAL A 72 -15.80 6.04 7.18
C VAL A 72 -14.76 7.13 6.97
N LYS A 73 -14.21 7.21 5.76
CA LYS A 73 -13.26 8.26 5.37
C LYS A 73 -13.65 8.82 4.01
N MET A 74 -13.76 10.14 3.93
CA MET A 74 -13.95 10.84 2.66
C MET A 74 -12.63 11.48 2.24
N ALA A 75 -12.25 11.31 0.98
CA ALA A 75 -11.04 11.88 0.43
C ALA A 75 -11.31 12.48 -0.94
N ASN A 76 -10.83 13.72 -1.12
CA ASN A 76 -10.97 14.44 -2.37
C ASN A 76 -9.58 14.83 -2.86
N ILE A 77 -9.32 14.64 -4.14
CA ILE A 77 -8.15 15.18 -4.82
C ILE A 77 -8.65 16.22 -5.80
N ASN A 78 -8.15 17.44 -5.67
CA ASN A 78 -8.48 18.54 -6.56
C ASN A 78 -7.21 18.96 -7.29
N LEU A 79 -7.32 19.10 -8.60
CA LEU A 79 -6.28 19.57 -9.50
C LEU A 79 -6.71 20.93 -10.05
N THR A 80 -5.75 21.84 -10.19
CA THR A 80 -5.98 23.17 -10.78
C THR A 80 -5.01 23.37 -11.94
N PRO A 81 -5.26 24.33 -12.85
CA PRO A 81 -4.31 24.64 -13.92
C PRO A 81 -2.89 24.95 -13.41
N GLU A 82 -2.75 25.52 -12.21
CA GLU A 82 -1.45 25.81 -11.58
C GLU A 82 -0.79 24.55 -10.97
N LYS A 83 -1.59 23.55 -10.60
CA LYS A 83 -1.13 22.25 -10.10
C LYS A 83 -1.90 21.13 -10.83
N PRO A 84 -1.55 20.86 -12.09
CA PRO A 84 -2.37 20.03 -12.98
C PRO A 84 -2.16 18.53 -12.78
N THR A 85 -1.16 18.12 -11.99
CA THR A 85 -0.78 16.73 -11.79
C THR A 85 -0.91 16.27 -10.34
N TYR A 86 -1.27 15.00 -10.16
CA TYR A 86 -1.16 14.26 -8.92
C TYR A 86 -0.13 13.14 -9.11
N ASP A 87 0.95 13.18 -8.35
CA ASP A 87 2.11 12.26 -8.50
C ASP A 87 1.85 10.82 -8.02
N GLY A 88 0.62 10.52 -7.58
CA GLY A 88 0.27 9.23 -7.01
C GLY A 88 0.41 9.18 -5.48
N GLY A 89 0.02 8.03 -4.93
CA GLY A 89 0.13 7.72 -3.51
C GLY A 89 1.35 6.85 -3.20
N SER A 90 1.73 6.81 -1.93
CA SER A 90 2.65 5.78 -1.43
C SER A 90 1.95 4.43 -1.34
N TRP A 91 2.70 3.35 -1.47
CA TRP A 91 2.22 2.01 -1.08
C TRP A 91 1.83 2.01 0.40
N HIS A 92 0.68 1.46 0.74
CA HIS A 92 0.21 1.34 2.13
C HIS A 92 -0.85 0.25 2.28
N VAL A 93 -1.08 -0.16 3.52
CA VAL A 93 -2.30 -0.86 3.97
C VAL A 93 -3.13 0.15 4.77
N GLU A 94 -4.45 -0.01 4.83
CA GLU A 94 -5.28 0.95 5.57
C GLU A 94 -5.23 0.68 7.07
N GLY A 95 -5.09 1.76 7.82
CA GLY A 95 -5.17 1.78 9.27
C GLY A 95 -3.92 1.37 10.04
N GLN A 96 -4.05 1.45 11.35
CA GLN A 96 -3.07 1.02 12.34
C GLN A 96 -3.56 -0.23 13.09
N LEU A 97 -2.68 -0.89 13.84
CA LEU A 97 -3.00 -2.16 14.55
C LEU A 97 -4.21 -2.04 15.48
N ASN A 98 -4.44 -0.86 16.08
CA ASN A 98 -5.57 -0.58 16.97
C ASN A 98 -6.91 -0.35 16.24
N GLU A 99 -6.92 -0.11 14.93
CA GLU A 99 -8.14 0.08 14.15
C GLU A 99 -8.72 -1.24 13.64
N HIS A 100 -7.94 -2.34 13.69
CA HIS A 100 -8.36 -3.70 13.34
C HIS A 100 -9.08 -3.80 11.98
N ILE A 101 -8.65 -3.02 10.98
CA ILE A 101 -9.26 -3.03 9.65
C ILE A 101 -8.90 -4.33 8.92
N CYS A 102 -9.91 -5.10 8.51
CA CYS A 102 -9.77 -6.38 7.80
C CYS A 102 -10.10 -6.29 6.31
N ALA A 103 -10.94 -5.32 5.89
CA ALA A 103 -11.27 -5.11 4.49
C ALA A 103 -11.54 -3.64 4.18
N THR A 104 -11.32 -3.27 2.92
CA THR A 104 -11.49 -1.92 2.41
C THR A 104 -12.48 -1.92 1.25
N ALA A 105 -13.41 -0.99 1.29
CA ALA A 105 -14.30 -0.66 0.19
C ALA A 105 -14.10 0.80 -0.21
N LEU A 106 -13.79 1.04 -1.49
CA LEU A 106 -13.62 2.37 -2.06
C LEU A 106 -14.70 2.63 -3.09
N PHE A 107 -15.37 3.77 -2.99
CA PHE A 107 -16.38 4.20 -3.94
C PHE A 107 -16.03 5.57 -4.52
N TYR A 108 -15.80 5.59 -5.83
CA TYR A 108 -15.46 6.78 -6.61
C TYR A 108 -16.75 7.42 -7.09
N TYR A 109 -17.36 8.26 -6.26
CA TYR A 109 -18.75 8.68 -6.47
C TYR A 109 -18.91 9.86 -7.44
N ASP A 110 -17.85 10.63 -7.67
CA ASP A 110 -17.90 11.85 -8.48
C ASP A 110 -16.48 12.20 -8.95
N SER A 111 -16.26 12.34 -10.26
CA SER A 111 -14.97 12.68 -10.85
C SER A 111 -15.13 13.47 -12.15
N ASP A 112 -14.42 14.58 -12.27
CA ASP A 112 -14.52 15.45 -13.44
C ASP A 112 -13.15 15.98 -13.85
N ASN A 113 -12.96 16.10 -15.15
CA ASN A 113 -11.78 16.67 -15.78
C ASN A 113 -10.43 16.07 -15.35
N ILE A 114 -10.35 14.75 -15.23
CA ILE A 114 -9.11 14.03 -14.94
C ILE A 114 -8.86 12.94 -15.98
N THR A 115 -7.59 12.62 -16.20
CA THR A 115 -7.19 11.43 -16.97
C THR A 115 -7.54 10.14 -16.23
N GLU A 116 -7.48 9.01 -16.94
CA GLU A 116 -7.75 7.71 -16.33
C GLU A 116 -6.77 7.43 -15.19
N SER A 117 -7.31 7.13 -14.00
CA SER A 117 -6.51 6.76 -12.83
C SER A 117 -6.79 5.30 -12.44
N SER A 118 -5.80 4.63 -11.88
CA SER A 118 -5.91 3.27 -11.37
C SER A 118 -5.42 3.15 -9.93
N LEU A 119 -5.89 2.11 -9.25
CA LEU A 119 -5.39 1.66 -7.97
C LEU A 119 -4.56 0.41 -8.21
N SER A 120 -3.27 0.48 -7.90
CA SER A 120 -2.36 -0.66 -8.04
C SER A 120 -2.27 -1.43 -6.74
N PHE A 121 -2.07 -2.74 -6.86
CA PHE A 121 -2.01 -3.68 -5.74
C PHE A 121 -0.71 -4.47 -5.78
N ARG A 122 -0.19 -4.79 -4.60
CA ARG A 122 0.92 -5.72 -4.40
C ARG A 122 0.77 -6.48 -3.08
N THR A 123 1.41 -7.63 -2.98
CA THR A 123 1.41 -8.47 -1.78
C THR A 123 2.81 -8.97 -1.49
N GLN A 124 3.04 -9.41 -0.25
CA GLN A 124 4.27 -10.11 0.08
C GLN A 124 4.23 -11.52 -0.52
N ALA A 125 5.30 -11.90 -1.21
CA ALA A 125 5.51 -13.26 -1.68
C ALA A 125 5.89 -14.17 -0.51
N ASP A 126 5.26 -15.34 -0.43
CA ASP A 126 5.61 -16.37 0.55
C ASP A 126 6.76 -17.23 0.03
N ARG A 127 7.98 -16.76 0.30
CA ARG A 127 9.23 -17.47 -0.02
C ARG A 127 9.23 -18.91 0.48
N ASN A 128 8.81 -19.12 1.74
CA ASN A 128 8.98 -20.42 2.38
C ASN A 128 8.07 -21.45 1.71
N ASN A 129 6.83 -21.04 1.46
CA ASN A 129 5.87 -21.84 0.72
C ASN A 129 6.32 -22.10 -0.73
N LEU A 130 6.90 -21.11 -1.41
CA LEU A 130 7.51 -21.31 -2.74
C LEU A 130 8.63 -22.36 -2.70
N ARG A 131 9.55 -22.27 -1.73
CA ARG A 131 10.65 -23.22 -1.56
C ARG A 131 10.15 -24.64 -1.23
N ASP A 132 9.13 -24.74 -0.38
CA ASP A 132 8.63 -26.03 0.08
C ASP A 132 7.76 -26.72 -0.99
N ARG A 133 7.11 -25.95 -1.87
CA ARG A 133 6.23 -26.49 -2.93
C ARG A 133 6.94 -26.73 -4.26
N PHE A 134 8.02 -26.01 -4.55
CA PHE A 134 8.73 -26.11 -5.82
C PHE A 134 10.16 -26.64 -5.60
N SER A 135 10.46 -27.77 -6.24
CA SER A 135 11.84 -28.23 -6.42
C SER A 135 12.45 -27.54 -7.64
N TYR A 136 13.42 -26.66 -7.45
CA TYR A 136 14.20 -26.04 -8.52
C TYR A 136 15.70 -26.21 -8.24
N SER A 137 16.50 -26.23 -9.29
CA SER A 137 17.96 -26.41 -9.20
C SER A 137 18.62 -25.16 -8.60
N GLN A 138 19.79 -25.34 -7.97
CA GLN A 138 20.57 -24.22 -7.46
C GLN A 138 20.87 -23.21 -8.58
N GLY A 139 20.53 -21.93 -8.33
CA GLY A 139 20.71 -20.85 -9.31
C GLY A 139 19.63 -20.74 -10.39
N ASP A 140 18.71 -21.69 -10.49
CA ASP A 140 17.63 -21.69 -11.48
C ASP A 140 16.40 -20.93 -10.95
N HIS A 141 16.50 -19.61 -10.93
CA HIS A 141 15.42 -18.73 -10.46
C HIS A 141 14.61 -18.10 -11.58
N ASP A 142 15.11 -18.16 -12.82
CA ASP A 142 14.54 -17.47 -13.98
C ASP A 142 13.07 -17.87 -14.21
N VAL A 143 12.75 -19.15 -14.02
CA VAL A 143 11.38 -19.68 -14.12
C VAL A 143 10.45 -19.08 -13.06
N ILE A 144 10.94 -18.94 -11.82
CA ILE A 144 10.17 -18.38 -10.71
C ILE A 144 9.94 -16.89 -10.93
N GLU A 145 10.98 -16.17 -11.37
CA GLU A 145 10.87 -14.75 -11.72
C GLU A 145 9.86 -14.53 -12.84
N ALA A 146 9.91 -15.34 -13.90
CA ALA A 146 9.04 -15.21 -15.06
C ALA A 146 7.57 -15.55 -14.75
N ILE A 147 7.30 -16.62 -13.99
CA ILE A 147 5.93 -17.08 -13.71
C ILE A 147 5.26 -16.22 -12.63
N PHE A 148 5.98 -15.93 -11.54
CA PHE A 148 5.39 -15.24 -10.39
C PHE A 148 5.65 -13.74 -10.39
N ALA A 149 6.47 -13.22 -11.32
CA ALA A 149 6.90 -11.82 -11.33
C ALA A 149 7.60 -11.40 -10.03
N ILE A 150 8.35 -12.32 -9.40
CA ILE A 150 9.09 -12.06 -8.16
C ILE A 150 10.58 -12.18 -8.44
N LYS A 151 11.35 -11.12 -8.19
CA LYS A 151 12.80 -11.13 -8.42
C LYS A 151 13.52 -12.03 -7.42
N ALA A 152 14.51 -12.78 -7.90
CA ALA A 152 15.31 -13.71 -7.12
C ALA A 152 16.28 -13.03 -6.16
N LYS A 153 16.75 -11.85 -6.58
CA LYS A 153 17.50 -10.90 -5.78
C LYS A 153 16.70 -9.59 -5.80
N GLY A 154 15.98 -9.30 -4.72
CA GLY A 154 15.10 -8.12 -4.72
C GLY A 154 14.20 -8.01 -3.50
N ASP A 155 13.18 -7.16 -3.62
CA ASP A 155 12.11 -7.02 -2.65
C ASP A 155 11.21 -8.28 -2.69
N LYS A 156 10.67 -8.68 -1.53
CA LYS A 156 9.69 -9.77 -1.39
C LYS A 156 8.30 -9.40 -1.91
N MET A 157 8.13 -8.22 -2.52
CA MET A 157 6.83 -7.75 -2.98
C MET A 157 6.53 -8.24 -4.40
N GLN A 158 5.40 -8.92 -4.54
CA GLN A 158 4.80 -9.32 -5.82
C GLN A 158 3.76 -8.28 -6.24
N ASN A 159 3.91 -7.70 -7.42
CA ASN A 159 2.91 -6.80 -8.00
C ASN A 159 1.73 -7.62 -8.54
N LEU A 160 0.51 -7.33 -8.07
CA LEU A 160 -0.70 -8.04 -8.46
C LEU A 160 -1.41 -7.40 -9.66
N GLY A 161 -0.99 -6.20 -10.05
CA GLY A 161 -1.59 -5.42 -11.13
C GLY A 161 -2.39 -4.24 -10.61
N SER A 162 -3.28 -3.70 -11.44
CA SER A 162 -4.06 -2.50 -11.12
C SER A 162 -5.50 -2.59 -11.57
N ALA A 163 -6.37 -1.88 -10.88
CA ALA A 163 -7.77 -1.72 -11.22
C ALA A 163 -8.07 -0.25 -11.54
N MET A 164 -8.71 -0.02 -12.68
CA MET A 164 -9.11 1.34 -13.08
C MET A 164 -10.17 1.90 -12.14
N THR A 165 -10.10 3.20 -11.84
CA THR A 165 -10.88 3.90 -10.80
C THR A 165 -11.81 4.97 -11.38
N ARG A 166 -12.74 4.53 -12.25
CA ARG A 166 -13.74 5.39 -12.90
C ARG A 166 -14.82 5.85 -11.93
N GLU A 167 -15.48 6.97 -12.23
CA GLU A 167 -16.71 7.38 -11.53
C GLU A 167 -17.76 6.26 -11.53
N GLY A 168 -18.50 6.14 -10.43
CA GLY A 168 -19.52 5.12 -10.21
C GLY A 168 -18.96 3.74 -9.87
N ARG A 169 -17.63 3.57 -9.82
CA ARG A 169 -17.00 2.29 -9.50
C ARG A 169 -16.83 2.10 -8.00
N ALA A 170 -17.18 0.92 -7.52
CA ALA A 170 -16.81 0.41 -6.21
C ALA A 170 -15.71 -0.66 -6.33
N LEU A 171 -14.70 -0.59 -5.47
CA LEU A 171 -13.65 -1.60 -5.32
C LEU A 171 -13.72 -2.18 -3.91
N PHE A 172 -13.66 -3.49 -3.79
CA PHE A 172 -13.67 -4.22 -2.53
C PHE A 172 -12.46 -5.14 -2.49
N PHE A 173 -11.64 -5.03 -1.46
CA PHE A 173 -10.46 -5.86 -1.31
C PHE A 173 -10.11 -6.08 0.16
N PRO A 174 -9.53 -7.23 0.51
CA PRO A 174 -9.05 -7.48 1.87
C PRO A 174 -7.89 -6.53 2.20
N ASN A 175 -7.78 -6.12 3.46
CA ASN A 175 -6.74 -5.20 3.94
C ASN A 175 -5.39 -5.92 4.16
N ILE A 176 -5.10 -6.90 3.33
CA ILE A 176 -3.81 -7.63 3.27
C ILE A 176 -2.97 -7.18 2.06
N TYR A 177 -3.62 -6.60 1.05
CA TYR A 177 -2.94 -6.08 -0.12
C TYR A 177 -2.48 -4.67 0.15
N GLN A 178 -1.21 -4.40 -0.12
CA GLN A 178 -0.75 -3.03 -0.22
C GLN A 178 -1.31 -2.43 -1.49
N HIS A 179 -1.85 -1.22 -1.41
CA HIS A 179 -2.32 -0.47 -2.55
C HIS A 179 -1.66 0.90 -2.64
N ARG A 180 -1.65 1.45 -3.85
CA ARG A 180 -1.36 2.85 -4.10
C ARG A 180 -2.24 3.39 -5.20
N VAL A 181 -2.51 4.68 -5.12
CA VAL A 181 -3.11 5.42 -6.23
C VAL A 181 -2.02 5.70 -7.26
N GLU A 182 -2.26 5.36 -8.53
CA GLU A 182 -1.36 5.74 -9.62
C GLU A 182 -1.48 7.24 -9.97
N PRO A 183 -0.42 7.86 -10.53
CA PRO A 183 -0.46 9.25 -10.96
C PRO A 183 -1.59 9.52 -11.97
N PHE A 184 -2.12 10.74 -11.94
CA PHE A 184 -3.09 11.23 -12.93
C PHE A 184 -3.03 12.76 -13.01
N GLU A 185 -3.65 13.33 -14.03
CA GLU A 185 -3.58 14.75 -14.33
C GLU A 185 -4.91 15.29 -14.87
N LEU A 186 -4.99 16.60 -15.10
CA LEU A 186 -6.12 17.22 -15.77
C LEU A 186 -6.27 16.73 -17.21
N ALA A 187 -7.49 16.35 -17.61
CA ALA A 187 -7.78 16.02 -19.01
C ALA A 187 -7.79 17.28 -19.90
N ASP A 188 -8.38 18.37 -19.40
CA ASP A 188 -8.30 19.71 -19.94
C ASP A 188 -7.56 20.61 -18.94
N GLN A 189 -6.34 21.01 -19.29
CA GLN A 189 -5.45 21.81 -18.45
C GLN A 189 -5.95 23.25 -18.22
N THR A 190 -6.98 23.70 -18.94
CA THR A 190 -7.52 25.07 -18.79
C THR A 190 -8.57 25.17 -17.67
N ARG A 191 -9.09 24.03 -17.20
CA ARG A 191 -10.17 23.96 -16.21
C ARG A 191 -9.72 23.15 -14.99
N PRO A 192 -10.19 23.46 -13.78
CA PRO A 192 -9.98 22.59 -12.62
C PRO A 192 -10.61 21.21 -12.83
N GLY A 193 -10.11 20.23 -12.08
CA GLY A 193 -10.61 18.86 -12.10
C GLY A 193 -10.52 18.23 -10.72
N TYR A 194 -11.26 17.16 -10.50
CA TYR A 194 -11.32 16.52 -9.20
C TYR A 194 -11.68 15.05 -9.26
N ARG A 195 -11.37 14.37 -8.15
CA ARG A 195 -11.79 13.01 -7.85
C ARG A 195 -12.24 12.93 -6.41
N LYS A 196 -13.46 12.44 -6.17
CA LYS A 196 -14.00 12.27 -4.82
C LYS A 196 -14.28 10.81 -4.50
N ILE A 197 -13.89 10.41 -3.30
CA ILE A 197 -13.94 9.01 -2.86
C ILE A 197 -14.56 8.95 -1.47
N VAL A 198 -15.46 7.97 -1.28
CA VAL A 198 -15.84 7.48 0.05
C VAL A 198 -15.16 6.13 0.25
N ALA A 199 -14.41 6.00 1.34
CA ALA A 199 -13.81 4.78 1.79
C ALA A 199 -14.55 4.27 3.02
N LEU A 200 -14.88 2.99 3.02
CA LEU A 200 -15.42 2.25 4.15
C LEU A 200 -14.41 1.18 4.52
N PHE A 201 -13.94 1.21 5.77
CA PHE A 201 -13.03 0.21 6.30
C PHE A 201 -13.78 -0.68 7.28
N LEU A 202 -13.88 -1.96 6.94
CA LEU A 202 -14.49 -2.96 7.80
C LEU A 202 -13.54 -3.28 8.94
N VAL A 203 -13.96 -2.97 10.17
CA VAL A 203 -13.27 -3.43 11.38
C VAL A 203 -13.58 -4.91 11.58
N ASP A 204 -12.59 -5.70 11.98
CA ASP A 204 -12.75 -7.12 12.29
C ASP A 204 -13.91 -7.32 13.27
N PRO A 205 -15.01 -7.97 12.86
CA PRO A 205 -16.16 -8.16 13.72
C PRO A 205 -15.90 -8.99 14.98
N VAL A 206 -14.79 -9.73 15.04
CA VAL A 206 -14.37 -10.51 16.21
C VAL A 206 -13.64 -9.63 17.24
N VAL A 207 -13.10 -8.47 16.83
CA VAL A 207 -12.33 -7.56 17.68
C VAL A 207 -12.93 -6.15 17.61
N PRO A 208 -14.03 -5.89 18.34
CA PRO A 208 -14.69 -4.59 18.31
C PRO A 208 -13.82 -3.51 18.95
N ILE A 209 -13.87 -2.30 18.39
CA ILE A 209 -13.17 -1.11 18.88
C ILE A 209 -14.14 -0.10 19.48
N ILE A 210 -13.62 0.95 20.13
CA ILE A 210 -14.44 2.05 20.65
C ILE A 210 -15.10 2.79 19.48
N SER A 211 -16.43 2.82 19.47
CA SER A 211 -17.22 3.53 18.46
C SER A 211 -17.26 5.04 18.74
N THR A 212 -17.41 5.84 17.69
CA THR A 212 -17.70 7.28 17.82
C THR A 212 -19.01 7.55 18.57
N GLY A 213 -19.93 6.58 18.65
CA GLY A 213 -21.12 6.68 19.51
C GLY A 213 -20.81 6.71 21.01
N ASN A 214 -19.63 6.25 21.43
CA ASN A 214 -19.15 6.27 22.81
C ASN A 214 -18.20 7.44 23.08
N VAL A 215 -17.92 8.28 22.07
CA VAL A 215 -17.00 9.41 22.18
C VAL A 215 -17.82 10.70 22.33
N PRO A 216 -17.65 11.47 23.41
CA PRO A 216 -18.37 12.72 23.57
C PRO A 216 -17.96 13.75 22.51
N PRO A 217 -18.79 14.77 22.23
CA PRO A 217 -18.45 15.89 21.35
C PRO A 217 -17.07 16.48 21.68
N GLN A 218 -16.11 16.38 20.76
CA GLN A 218 -14.73 16.78 21.00
C GLN A 218 -14.45 18.26 20.70
N GLN A 219 -15.35 18.96 20.00
CA GLN A 219 -15.17 20.35 19.63
C GLN A 219 -15.80 21.28 20.66
N LYS A 220 -15.00 22.22 21.18
CA LYS A 220 -15.39 23.12 22.27
C LYS A 220 -16.58 24.01 21.94
N HIS A 221 -16.74 24.43 20.69
CA HIS A 221 -17.91 25.21 20.28
C HIS A 221 -19.22 24.40 20.31
N TRP A 222 -19.19 23.07 20.11
CA TRP A 222 -20.38 22.21 20.23
C TRP A 222 -20.87 22.11 21.67
N TRP A 223 -19.96 22.27 22.63
CA TRP A 223 -20.31 22.26 24.05
C TRP A 223 -21.05 23.53 24.46
N LYS A 224 -20.80 24.68 23.85
CA LYS A 224 -21.54 25.91 24.22
C LYS A 224 -23.05 25.74 24.04
N ASP A 225 -23.46 25.01 23.01
CA ASP A 225 -24.87 24.71 22.76
C ASP A 225 -25.37 23.59 23.68
N LYS A 226 -24.58 22.53 23.88
CA LYS A 226 -24.96 21.40 24.76
C LYS A 226 -24.98 21.74 26.25
N LEU A 227 -24.12 22.63 26.73
CA LEU A 227 -24.09 23.11 28.12
C LEU A 227 -25.28 24.04 28.43
N ARG A 228 -25.89 24.66 27.41
CA ARG A 228 -27.16 25.39 27.55
C ARG A 228 -28.36 24.43 27.69
N GLU A 229 -28.24 23.21 27.19
CA GLU A 229 -29.28 22.18 27.31
C GLU A 229 -29.19 21.40 28.64
N ALA A 230 -28.03 21.41 29.32
CA ALA A 230 -27.83 20.70 30.58
C ALA A 230 -28.46 21.45 31.77
N GLU A 231 -29.58 20.91 32.29
CA GLU A 231 -30.35 21.50 33.40
C GLU A 231 -29.52 21.86 34.63
N SER A 232 -28.54 21.02 34.99
CA SER A 232 -27.66 21.21 36.14
C SER A 232 -26.75 22.44 36.02
N LEU A 233 -26.37 22.83 34.80
CA LEU A 233 -25.50 23.99 34.53
C LEU A 233 -26.28 25.26 34.17
N ASN A 234 -27.57 25.15 33.89
CA ASN A 234 -28.45 26.30 33.66
C ASN A 234 -28.70 27.14 34.92
N SER A 235 -28.44 26.57 36.10
CA SER A 235 -28.45 27.30 37.37
C SER A 235 -27.28 28.29 37.51
N LEU A 236 -26.23 28.16 36.70
CA LEU A 236 -25.03 29.00 36.76
C LEU A 236 -25.12 30.21 35.82
N PRO A 237 -24.66 31.40 36.24
CA PRO A 237 -24.46 32.54 35.35
C PRO A 237 -23.57 32.20 34.15
N SER A 238 -23.78 32.89 33.03
CA SER A 238 -23.03 32.67 31.78
C SER A 238 -21.52 32.80 31.99
N GLU A 239 -21.10 33.74 32.82
CA GLU A 239 -19.70 34.04 33.12
C GLU A 239 -19.00 32.87 33.81
N ILE A 240 -19.71 32.16 34.71
CA ILE A 240 -19.18 30.98 35.41
C ILE A 240 -19.10 29.79 34.46
N ARG A 241 -20.11 29.60 33.60
CA ARG A 241 -20.08 28.58 32.55
C ARG A 241 -18.93 28.80 31.56
N ASP A 242 -18.71 30.04 31.14
CA ASP A 242 -17.61 30.40 30.25
C ASP A 242 -16.26 30.18 30.94
N THR A 243 -16.14 30.54 32.22
CA THR A 243 -14.92 30.32 33.01
C THR A 243 -14.62 28.82 33.16
N ILE A 244 -15.62 27.98 33.41
CA ILE A 244 -15.46 26.51 33.48
C ILE A 244 -15.00 25.98 32.12
N THR A 245 -15.67 26.40 31.04
CA THR A 245 -15.34 25.97 29.67
C THR A 245 -13.92 26.39 29.26
N GLN A 246 -13.43 27.54 29.75
CA GLN A 246 -12.06 27.99 29.51
C GLN A 246 -11.01 27.22 30.31
N LYS A 247 -11.36 26.69 31.49
CA LYS A 247 -10.43 26.00 32.40
C LYS A 247 -10.33 24.49 32.18
N VAL A 248 -11.23 23.89 31.40
CA VAL A 248 -11.17 22.46 31.07
C VAL A 248 -10.25 22.22 29.87
N ASP A 249 -9.39 21.21 29.99
CA ASP A 249 -8.46 20.77 28.93
C ASP A 249 -9.16 20.00 27.80
N TYR A 250 -10.42 19.61 28.02
CA TYR A 250 -11.30 19.00 27.04
C TYR A 250 -12.69 19.64 27.18
N PRO A 251 -13.35 20.03 26.08
CA PRO A 251 -13.05 19.72 24.67
C PRO A 251 -12.05 20.67 24.00
N TYR A 252 -11.58 20.28 22.81
CA TYR A 252 -10.52 20.97 22.09
C TYR A 252 -11.02 22.15 21.25
N GLU A 253 -10.20 23.19 21.17
CA GLU A 253 -10.37 24.27 20.19
C GLU A 253 -10.02 23.77 18.78
N ILE A 254 -10.52 24.46 17.74
CA ILE A 254 -10.33 24.03 16.35
C ILE A 254 -8.85 23.94 15.96
N ASP A 255 -8.01 24.85 16.47
CA ASP A 255 -6.59 24.87 16.14
C ASP A 255 -5.82 23.76 16.84
N GLU A 256 -6.22 23.39 18.06
CA GLU A 256 -5.66 22.23 18.77
C GLU A 256 -6.09 20.92 18.09
N ALA A 257 -7.37 20.80 17.73
CA ALA A 257 -7.88 19.65 16.97
C ALA A 257 -7.17 19.48 15.61
N ARG A 258 -6.79 20.58 14.94
CA ARG A 258 -5.99 20.56 13.72
C ARG A 258 -4.58 20.03 13.98
N ARG A 259 -3.91 20.48 15.04
CA ARG A 259 -2.57 19.98 15.42
C ARG A 259 -2.59 18.49 15.73
N ILE A 260 -3.54 18.05 16.57
CA ILE A 260 -3.73 16.62 16.88
C ILE A 260 -3.94 15.82 15.59
N ARG A 261 -4.74 16.32 14.65
CA ARG A 261 -4.94 15.69 13.34
C ARG A 261 -3.64 15.61 12.53
N GLU A 262 -2.83 16.66 12.51
CA GLU A 262 -1.54 16.68 11.80
C GLU A 262 -0.57 15.67 12.40
N ASP A 263 -0.49 15.60 13.74
CA ASP A 263 0.32 14.62 14.47
C ASP A 263 -0.13 13.20 14.12
N LEU A 264 -1.42 12.90 14.15
CA LEU A 264 -1.99 11.61 13.74
C LEU A 264 -1.66 11.24 12.29
N VAL A 265 -1.72 12.20 11.37
CA VAL A 265 -1.34 11.98 9.96
C VAL A 265 0.16 11.71 9.84
N SER A 266 0.98 12.40 10.62
CA SER A 266 2.44 12.20 10.63
C SER A 266 2.81 10.81 11.16
N GLU A 267 2.20 10.37 12.25
CA GLU A 267 2.42 9.06 12.87
C GLU A 267 2.06 7.93 11.89
N ARG A 268 0.90 8.04 11.22
CA ARG A 268 0.46 7.08 10.20
C ARG A 268 1.43 6.95 9.03
N LYS A 269 2.06 8.06 8.61
CA LYS A 269 3.08 8.00 7.54
C LYS A 269 4.31 7.21 7.99
N VAL A 270 4.78 7.41 9.22
CA VAL A 270 5.96 6.72 9.78
C VAL A 270 5.68 5.23 9.92
N VAL A 271 4.57 4.86 10.56
CA VAL A 271 4.19 3.45 10.77
C VAL A 271 4.04 2.71 9.44
N ASN A 272 3.42 3.34 8.45
CA ASN A 272 3.38 2.78 7.10
C ASN A 272 4.80 2.62 6.57
N SER A 273 5.65 3.65 6.58
CA SER A 273 7.01 3.52 6.06
C SER A 273 7.87 2.44 6.74
N ASP A 274 7.76 2.27 8.06
CA ASP A 274 8.57 1.32 8.83
C ASP A 274 8.04 -0.12 8.76
N SER A 275 6.71 -0.31 8.80
CA SER A 275 6.10 -1.63 8.55
C SER A 275 6.35 -2.08 7.11
N LEU A 276 6.27 -1.16 6.15
CA LEU A 276 6.63 -1.40 4.75
C LEU A 276 8.10 -1.78 4.62
N ARG A 277 9.02 -1.12 5.34
CA ARG A 277 10.45 -1.46 5.35
C ARG A 277 10.73 -2.82 5.99
N GLN A 278 10.03 -3.18 7.07
CA GLN A 278 10.14 -4.51 7.68
C GLN A 278 9.57 -5.61 6.77
N GLN A 279 8.47 -5.34 6.06
CA GLN A 279 7.87 -6.29 5.12
C GLN A 279 8.66 -6.40 3.80
N ALA A 280 9.21 -5.28 3.31
CA ALA A 280 10.01 -5.18 2.09
C ALA A 280 11.49 -5.56 2.28
N GLN A 281 11.83 -6.23 3.39
CA GLN A 281 13.18 -6.75 3.59
C GLN A 281 13.58 -7.62 2.40
N SER A 282 14.77 -7.35 1.86
CA SER A 282 15.32 -8.08 0.72
C SER A 282 15.39 -9.58 1.00
N TRP A 283 15.21 -10.37 -0.05
CA TRP A 283 15.50 -11.79 -0.03
C TRP A 283 16.44 -12.15 -1.16
N ASN A 284 17.36 -13.05 -0.87
CA ASN A 284 18.12 -13.81 -1.85
C ASN A 284 17.63 -15.24 -1.77
N PHE A 285 17.20 -15.84 -2.87
CA PHE A 285 17.19 -17.29 -2.92
C PHE A 285 18.59 -17.81 -2.58
N CYS A 286 18.68 -18.71 -1.61
CA CYS A 286 19.96 -19.25 -1.18
C CYS A 286 20.40 -20.32 -2.17
N GLU A 287 21.69 -20.34 -2.42
CA GLU A 287 22.42 -21.49 -2.93
C GLU A 287 22.21 -22.68 -1.98
N HIS A 288 21.69 -23.80 -2.48
CA HIS A 288 21.55 -25.05 -1.73
C HIS A 288 22.76 -25.95 -1.96
#